data_AF-A0AAW1CYV3-F1
#
_entry.id   AF-A0AAW1CYV3-F1
#
_cell.length_a   1.000
_cell.length_b   1.000
_cell.length_c   1.000
_cell.angle_alpha   90.00
_cell.angle_beta   90.00
_cell.angle_gamma   90.00
#
_symmetry.space_group_name_H-M   'P 1'
#
loop_
_entity.id
_entity.type
_entity.pdbx_description
1 polymer ?
#
loop_
_entity_poly.entity_id
_entity_poly.type
_entity_poly.pdbx_seq_one_letter_code
_entity_poly.pdbx_strand_id
1 'polypeptide(L)'
;MKSALLLVTLCCYLAVSYGQTDLEAIRRNARFQNNLALVALHNQVFGAEGVEKGLAKTEEERDCISAHKDAALEEGNQILAATVGKILPEVDRLVTSGTPDEIKAFLEKTDYPAYKKSAMEEFKKQLYKFIPQVQEKMASCRK
;
A
#
# COMPACT_ATOMS: atom_id res chain seq x y z
N MET A 1 -14.24 48.41 -11.09
CA MET A 1 -14.26 47.48 -9.93
C MET A 1 -14.83 46.09 -10.21
N LYS A 2 -15.61 45.85 -11.29
CA LYS A 2 -16.15 44.50 -11.61
C LYS A 2 -15.10 43.52 -12.18
N SER A 3 -14.07 44.02 -12.87
CA SER A 3 -13.06 43.18 -13.55
C SER A 3 -12.04 42.54 -12.60
N ALA A 4 -11.70 43.19 -11.48
CA ALA A 4 -10.76 42.64 -10.50
C ALA A 4 -11.39 41.47 -9.70
N LEU A 5 -12.68 41.56 -9.38
CA LEU A 5 -13.41 40.51 -8.68
C LEU A 5 -13.53 39.23 -9.54
N LEU A 6 -13.67 39.39 -10.86
CA LEU A 6 -13.77 38.31 -11.85
C LEU A 6 -12.43 37.58 -12.08
N LEU A 7 -11.32 38.30 -12.03
CA LEU A 7 -9.97 37.73 -12.13
C LEU A 7 -9.59 36.92 -10.88
N VAL A 8 -9.95 37.41 -9.69
CA VAL A 8 -9.67 36.72 -8.42
C VAL A 8 -10.47 35.42 -8.33
N THR A 9 -11.77 35.43 -8.68
CA THR A 9 -12.56 34.19 -8.70
C THR A 9 -12.06 33.19 -9.73
N LEU A 10 -11.63 33.62 -10.92
CA LEU A 10 -11.08 32.73 -11.95
C LEU A 10 -9.76 32.07 -11.50
N CYS A 11 -8.86 32.83 -10.86
CA CYS A 11 -7.62 32.28 -10.31
C CYS A 11 -7.88 31.30 -9.15
N CYS A 12 -8.86 31.56 -8.29
CA CYS A 12 -9.27 30.61 -7.25
C CYS A 12 -9.83 29.32 -7.85
N TYR A 13 -10.68 29.40 -8.88
CA TYR A 13 -11.23 28.22 -9.55
C TYR A 13 -10.14 27.37 -10.24
N LEU A 14 -9.17 28.01 -10.90
CA LEU A 14 -8.06 27.29 -11.56
C LEU A 14 -7.13 26.63 -10.53
N ALA A 15 -6.80 27.31 -9.43
CA ALA A 15 -5.98 26.74 -8.35
C ALA A 15 -6.69 25.55 -7.66
N VAL A 16 -8.02 25.61 -7.48
CA VAL A 16 -8.83 24.53 -6.91
C VAL A 16 -8.84 23.31 -7.83
N SER A 17 -8.97 23.50 -9.15
CA SER A 17 -8.94 22.39 -10.11
C SER A 17 -7.57 21.71 -10.24
N TYR A 18 -6.48 22.46 -10.03
CA TYR A 18 -5.11 21.94 -10.11
C TYR A 18 -4.79 21.02 -8.93
N GLY A 19 -5.10 21.46 -7.69
CA GLY A 19 -4.87 20.64 -6.49
C GLY A 19 -5.68 19.34 -6.47
N GLN A 20 -6.91 19.35 -6.98
CA GLN A 20 -7.72 18.13 -7.11
C GLN A 20 -7.16 17.14 -8.14
N THR A 21 -6.59 17.64 -9.24
CA THR A 21 -5.98 16.80 -10.29
C THR A 21 -4.72 16.10 -9.78
N ASP A 22 -3.87 16.83 -9.05
CA ASP A 22 -2.65 16.28 -8.46
C ASP A 22 -2.95 15.26 -7.37
N LEU A 23 -3.92 15.54 -6.50
CA LEU A 23 -4.35 14.61 -5.46
C LEU A 23 -4.90 13.30 -6.06
N GLU A 24 -5.69 13.38 -7.13
CA GLU A 24 -6.19 12.20 -7.85
C GLU A 24 -5.06 11.41 -8.54
N ALA A 25 -4.04 12.09 -9.06
CA ALA A 25 -2.86 11.43 -9.60
C ALA A 25 -2.08 10.67 -8.51
N ILE A 26 -1.90 11.29 -7.34
CA ILE A 26 -1.31 10.66 -6.16
C ILE A 26 -2.12 9.43 -5.75
N ARG A 27 -3.45 9.56 -5.65
CA ARG A 27 -4.36 8.45 -5.29
C ARG A 27 -4.20 7.24 -6.20
N ARG A 28 -4.29 7.45 -7.52
CA ARG A 28 -4.14 6.36 -8.50
C ARG A 28 -2.79 5.69 -8.39
N ASN A 29 -1.73 6.49 -8.25
CA ASN A 29 -0.38 5.95 -8.13
C ASN A 29 -0.19 5.16 -6.83
N ALA A 30 -0.70 5.67 -5.71
CA ALA A 30 -0.60 5.01 -4.41
C ALA A 30 -1.34 3.66 -4.41
N ARG A 31 -2.53 3.62 -5.00
CA ARG A 31 -3.29 2.36 -5.19
C ARG A 31 -2.54 1.37 -6.06
N PHE A 32 -1.97 1.84 -7.17
CA PHE A 32 -1.18 0.99 -8.04
C PHE A 32 0.04 0.41 -7.33
N GLN A 33 0.80 1.23 -6.59
CA GLN A 33 1.95 0.76 -5.82
C GLN A 33 1.56 -0.23 -4.72
N ASN A 34 0.46 0.04 -4.01
CA ASN A 34 -0.06 -0.87 -2.99
C ASN A 34 -0.45 -2.23 -3.60
N ASN A 35 -1.12 -2.23 -4.76
CA ASN A 35 -1.50 -3.46 -5.45
C ASN A 35 -0.29 -4.24 -5.97
N LEU A 36 0.73 -3.56 -6.50
CA LEU A 36 1.98 -4.22 -6.89
C LEU A 36 2.69 -4.87 -5.69
N ALA A 37 2.72 -4.17 -4.55
CA ALA A 37 3.30 -4.70 -3.33
C ALA A 37 2.50 -5.88 -2.76
N LEU A 38 1.16 -5.82 -2.86
CA LEU A 38 0.28 -6.94 -2.50
C LEU A 38 0.58 -8.18 -3.33
N VAL A 39 0.70 -8.04 -4.65
CA VAL A 39 1.08 -9.15 -5.54
C VAL A 39 2.46 -9.69 -5.18
N ALA A 40 3.43 -8.81 -4.90
CA ALA A 40 4.77 -9.24 -4.50
C ALA A 40 4.77 -10.03 -3.19
N LEU A 41 4.03 -9.57 -2.17
CA LEU A 41 3.83 -10.29 -0.90
C LEU A 41 3.21 -11.68 -1.16
N HIS A 42 2.08 -11.70 -1.87
CA HIS A 42 1.35 -12.93 -2.15
C HIS A 42 2.24 -13.95 -2.86
N ASN A 43 2.94 -13.54 -3.93
CA ASN A 43 3.82 -14.44 -4.67
C ASN A 43 4.91 -15.08 -3.79
N GLN A 44 5.46 -14.34 -2.81
CA GLN A 44 6.45 -14.89 -1.89
C GLN A 44 5.82 -15.89 -0.91
N VAL A 45 4.64 -15.59 -0.36
CA VAL A 45 3.94 -16.49 0.57
C VAL A 45 3.45 -17.75 -0.14
N PHE A 46 2.85 -17.64 -1.33
CA PHE A 46 2.46 -18.79 -2.15
C PHE A 46 3.66 -19.59 -2.65
N GLY A 47 4.78 -18.92 -2.93
CA GLY A 47 6.05 -19.58 -3.24
C GLY A 47 6.53 -20.46 -2.09
N ALA A 48 6.53 -19.93 -0.87
CA ALA A 48 6.86 -20.70 0.33
C ALA A 48 5.89 -21.87 0.53
N GLU A 49 4.58 -21.62 0.47
CA GLU A 49 3.56 -22.67 0.58
C GLU A 49 3.78 -23.80 -0.44
N GLY A 50 4.00 -23.47 -1.71
CA GLY A 50 4.18 -24.44 -2.78
C GLY A 50 5.39 -25.35 -2.55
N VAL A 51 6.51 -24.79 -2.07
CA VAL A 51 7.70 -25.57 -1.69
C VAL A 51 7.37 -26.52 -0.54
N GLU A 52 6.75 -26.01 0.52
CA GLU A 52 6.53 -26.80 1.73
C GLU A 52 5.46 -27.89 1.51
N LYS A 53 4.39 -27.61 0.74
CA LYS A 53 3.37 -28.60 0.34
C LYS A 53 3.92 -29.68 -0.57
N GLY A 54 4.85 -29.35 -1.46
CA GLY A 54 5.53 -30.34 -2.32
C GLY A 54 6.36 -31.36 -1.52
N LEU A 55 6.73 -31.00 -0.29
CA LEU A 55 7.53 -31.82 0.62
C LEU A 55 6.68 -32.49 1.73
N ALA A 56 5.41 -32.12 1.88
CA ALA A 56 4.49 -32.72 2.84
C ALA A 56 4.05 -34.13 2.38
N LYS A 57 3.94 -35.06 3.34
CA LYS A 57 3.62 -36.49 3.12
C LYS A 57 2.17 -36.82 3.44
N THR A 58 1.54 -36.04 4.30
CA THR A 58 0.18 -36.26 4.80
C THR A 58 -0.73 -35.07 4.51
N GLU A 59 -2.04 -35.28 4.63
CA GLU A 59 -3.01 -34.20 4.46
C GLU A 59 -2.99 -33.25 5.66
N GLU A 60 -2.76 -33.77 6.87
CA GLU A 60 -2.64 -32.99 8.10
C GLU A 60 -1.48 -31.97 8.03
N GLU A 61 -0.34 -32.37 7.45
CA GLU A 61 0.79 -31.46 7.20
C GLU A 61 0.41 -30.36 6.19
N ARG A 62 -0.36 -30.70 5.14
CA ARG A 62 -0.80 -29.74 4.12
C ARG A 62 -1.82 -28.74 4.66
N ASP A 63 -2.70 -29.19 5.55
CA ASP A 63 -3.66 -28.34 6.26
C ASP A 63 -2.94 -27.37 7.20
N CYS A 64 -1.96 -27.86 7.97
CA CYS A 64 -1.11 -27.01 8.81
C CYS A 64 -0.38 -25.93 8.00
N ILE A 65 0.21 -26.30 6.85
CA ILE A 65 0.87 -25.34 5.95
C ILE A 65 -0.13 -24.30 5.41
N SER A 66 -1.33 -24.72 5.05
CA SER A 66 -2.40 -23.82 4.56
C SER A 66 -2.83 -22.82 5.64
N ALA A 67 -2.94 -23.26 6.90
CA ALA A 67 -3.26 -22.38 8.02
C ALA A 67 -2.14 -21.33 8.25
N HIS A 68 -0.87 -21.73 8.16
CA HIS A 68 0.24 -20.78 8.24
C HIS A 68 0.30 -19.81 7.07
N LYS A 69 -0.08 -20.23 5.86
CA LYS A 69 -0.24 -19.34 4.70
C LYS A 69 -1.29 -18.27 4.97
N ASP A 70 -2.48 -18.66 5.44
CA ASP A 70 -3.56 -17.71 5.70
C ASP A 70 -3.16 -16.69 6.77
N ALA A 71 -2.55 -17.13 7.87
CA ALA A 71 -2.01 -16.24 8.90
C ALA A 71 -0.89 -15.32 8.35
N ALA A 72 -0.02 -15.83 7.48
CA ALA A 72 1.04 -15.03 6.85
C ALA A 72 0.47 -13.97 5.91
N LEU A 73 -0.60 -14.26 5.16
CA LEU A 73 -1.26 -13.26 4.32
C LEU A 73 -1.87 -12.14 5.17
N GLU A 74 -2.47 -12.47 6.32
CA GLU A 74 -3.00 -11.47 7.25
C GLU A 74 -1.90 -10.58 7.85
N GLU A 75 -0.82 -11.18 8.36
CA GLU A 75 0.33 -10.45 8.90
C GLU A 75 1.01 -9.58 7.82
N GLY A 76 1.17 -10.12 6.61
CA GLY A 76 1.72 -9.40 5.47
C GLY A 76 0.85 -8.21 5.03
N ASN A 77 -0.48 -8.31 5.14
CA ASN A 77 -1.38 -7.18 4.88
C ASN A 77 -1.19 -6.03 5.88
N GLN A 78 -0.80 -6.33 7.12
CA GLN A 78 -0.45 -5.30 8.10
C GLN A 78 0.85 -4.58 7.70
N ILE A 79 1.84 -5.31 7.18
CA ILE A 79 3.08 -4.72 6.63
C ILE A 79 2.76 -3.77 5.47
N LEU A 80 1.87 -4.18 4.55
CA LEU A 80 1.43 -3.33 3.43
C LEU A 80 0.76 -2.04 3.93
N ALA A 81 -0.19 -2.16 4.86
CA ALA A 81 -0.89 -1.03 5.45
C ALA A 81 0.06 -0.06 6.20
N ALA A 82 1.07 -0.59 6.88
CA ALA A 82 2.06 0.20 7.61
C ALA A 82 3.10 0.90 6.72
N THR A 83 3.23 0.47 5.45
CA THR A 83 4.28 0.94 4.52
C THR A 83 3.68 1.63 3.29
N VAL A 84 3.62 0.95 2.15
CA VAL A 84 3.14 1.50 0.86
C VAL A 84 1.68 1.93 0.92
N GLY A 85 0.84 1.25 1.69
CA GLY A 85 -0.58 1.57 1.85
C GLY A 85 -0.86 2.71 2.83
N LYS A 86 0.13 3.15 3.62
CA LYS A 86 -0.06 4.09 4.74
C LYS A 86 -0.66 5.44 4.33
N ILE A 87 -0.40 5.90 3.11
CA ILE A 87 -0.89 7.18 2.59
C ILE A 87 -2.34 7.12 2.10
N LEU A 88 -2.84 5.92 1.77
CA LEU A 88 -4.14 5.75 1.12
C LEU A 88 -5.32 6.28 1.96
N PRO A 89 -5.41 6.04 3.28
CA PRO A 89 -6.54 6.54 4.06
C PRO A 89 -6.68 8.06 4.00
N GLU A 90 -5.57 8.78 4.10
CA GLU A 90 -5.58 10.25 4.07
C GLU A 90 -5.89 10.78 2.67
N VAL A 91 -5.28 10.20 1.64
CA VAL A 91 -5.57 10.60 0.25
C VAL A 91 -7.02 10.31 -0.12
N ASP A 92 -7.57 9.15 0.26
CA ASP A 92 -8.97 8.81 0.02
C ASP A 92 -9.92 9.77 0.77
N ARG A 93 -9.62 10.12 2.03
CA ARG A 93 -10.38 11.12 2.80
C ARG A 93 -10.40 12.48 2.09
N LEU A 94 -9.22 12.97 1.69
CA LEU A 94 -9.05 14.27 1.05
C LEU A 94 -9.78 14.34 -0.30
N VAL A 95 -9.78 13.25 -1.06
CA VAL A 95 -10.51 13.17 -2.33
C VAL A 95 -12.03 13.19 -2.12
N THR A 96 -12.53 12.45 -1.12
CA THR A 96 -13.97 12.34 -0.87
C THR A 96 -14.56 13.59 -0.21
N SER A 97 -13.82 14.23 0.69
CA SER A 97 -14.37 15.24 1.60
C SER A 97 -13.40 16.37 1.98
N GLY A 98 -12.19 16.39 1.40
CA GLY A 98 -11.18 17.40 1.71
C GLY A 98 -11.57 18.78 1.20
N THR A 99 -11.38 19.79 2.04
CA THR A 99 -11.46 21.19 1.64
C THR A 99 -10.25 21.58 0.78
N PRO A 100 -10.36 22.63 -0.07
CA PRO A 100 -9.24 23.09 -0.88
C PRO A 100 -7.97 23.41 -0.06
N ASP A 101 -8.13 23.98 1.13
CA ASP A 101 -7.00 24.31 2.01
C ASP A 101 -6.32 23.06 2.59
N GLU A 102 -7.09 22.02 2.96
CA GLU A 102 -6.52 20.74 3.39
C GLU A 102 -5.75 20.04 2.27
N ILE A 103 -6.32 20.05 1.05
CA ILE A 103 -5.67 19.46 -0.13
C ILE A 103 -4.36 20.19 -0.42
N LYS A 104 -4.38 21.52 -0.40
CA LYS A 104 -3.18 22.33 -0.61
C LYS A 104 -2.12 22.06 0.47
N ALA A 105 -2.50 22.07 1.74
CA ALA A 105 -1.58 21.81 2.85
C ALA A 105 -0.97 20.40 2.76
N PHE A 106 -1.76 19.41 2.33
CA PHE A 106 -1.26 18.05 2.08
C PHE A 106 -0.23 18.02 0.96
N LEU A 107 -0.52 18.66 -0.19
CA LEU A 107 0.37 18.69 -1.35
C LEU A 107 1.67 19.46 -1.07
N GLU A 108 1.60 20.55 -0.30
CA GLU A 108 2.79 21.33 0.10
C GLU A 108 3.69 20.55 1.08
N LYS A 109 3.09 19.75 1.97
CA LYS A 109 3.83 18.94 2.95
C LYS A 109 4.37 17.64 2.37
N THR A 110 3.72 17.10 1.34
CA THR A 110 3.96 15.74 0.87
C THR A 110 4.71 15.73 -0.44
N ASP A 111 6.02 15.48 -0.37
CA ASP A 111 6.78 15.03 -1.54
C ASP A 111 6.41 13.58 -1.85
N TYR A 112 5.38 13.40 -2.69
CA TYR A 112 4.89 12.07 -3.04
C TYR A 112 5.93 11.19 -3.76
N PRO A 113 6.73 11.69 -4.74
CA PRO A 113 7.84 10.94 -5.30
C PRO A 113 8.83 10.40 -4.26
N ALA A 114 9.24 11.22 -3.29
CA ALA A 114 10.14 10.79 -2.21
C ALA A 114 9.45 9.77 -1.28
N TYR A 115 8.21 10.05 -0.86
CA TYR A 115 7.40 9.16 -0.04
C TYR A 115 7.28 7.77 -0.67
N LYS A 116 6.93 7.70 -1.95
CA LYS A 116 6.74 6.45 -2.69
C LYS A 116 8.00 5.59 -2.65
N LYS A 117 9.17 6.22 -2.85
CA LYS A 117 10.46 5.53 -2.81
C LYS A 117 10.73 4.98 -1.41
N SER A 118 10.62 5.81 -0.38
CA SER A 118 10.90 5.39 1.00
C SER A 118 9.93 4.31 1.48
N ALA A 119 8.65 4.41 1.13
CA ALA A 119 7.63 3.44 1.54
C ALA A 119 7.88 2.07 0.90
N MET A 120 8.30 2.03 -0.37
CA MET A 120 8.65 0.79 -1.06
C MET A 120 9.96 0.18 -0.52
N GLU A 121 10.95 0.99 -0.19
CA GLU A 121 12.19 0.53 0.44
C GLU A 121 11.91 -0.11 1.82
N GLU A 122 11.08 0.53 2.65
CA GLU A 122 10.69 -0.01 3.94
C GLU A 122 9.85 -1.29 3.79
N PHE A 123 8.90 -1.33 2.84
CA PHE A 123 8.16 -2.54 2.52
C PHE A 123 9.08 -3.72 2.19
N LYS A 124 10.05 -3.51 1.28
CA LYS A 124 11.02 -4.55 0.90
C LYS A 124 11.86 -5.01 2.09
N LYS A 125 12.29 -4.09 2.95
CA LYS A 125 13.08 -4.41 4.15
C LYS A 125 12.29 -5.24 5.15
N GLN A 126 11.01 -4.94 5.37
CA GLN A 126 10.15 -5.72 6.23
C GLN A 126 9.87 -7.09 5.61
N LEU A 127 9.56 -7.14 4.31
CA LEU A 127 9.30 -8.38 3.59
C LEU A 127 10.50 -9.33 3.63
N TYR A 128 11.73 -8.82 3.49
CA TYR A 128 12.97 -9.62 3.57
C TYR A 128 13.14 -10.33 4.92
N LYS A 129 12.66 -9.72 6.01
CA LYS A 129 12.69 -10.34 7.35
C LYS A 129 11.51 -11.28 7.58
N PHE A 130 10.36 -10.94 7.01
CA PHE A 130 9.10 -11.64 7.21
C PHE A 130 9.06 -13.00 6.50
N ILE A 131 9.42 -13.07 5.21
CA ILE A 131 9.28 -14.28 4.40
C ILE A 131 10.07 -15.49 4.94
N PRO A 132 11.33 -15.35 5.40
CA PRO A 132 12.04 -16.48 6.02
C PRO A 132 11.32 -17.05 7.24
N GLN A 133 10.68 -16.21 8.06
CA GLN A 133 9.93 -16.64 9.24
C GLN A 133 8.65 -17.39 8.84
N VAL A 134 7.98 -16.94 7.77
CA VAL A 134 6.82 -17.65 7.21
C VAL A 134 7.23 -19.04 6.75
N GLN A 135 8.34 -19.14 6.00
CA GLN A 135 8.84 -20.42 5.51
C GLN A 135 9.23 -21.36 6.66
N GLU A 136 9.88 -20.84 7.71
CA GLU A 136 10.22 -21.64 8.89
C GLU A 136 8.98 -22.19 9.62
N LYS A 137 7.94 -21.35 9.81
CA LYS A 137 6.66 -21.78 10.40
C LYS A 137 6.03 -22.91 9.58
N MET A 138 5.94 -22.75 8.26
CA MET A 138 5.40 -23.78 7.36
C MET A 138 6.22 -25.07 7.36
N ALA A 139 7.55 -24.96 7.33
CA ALA A 139 8.45 -26.12 7.40
C ALA A 139 8.27 -26.92 8.68
N SER A 140 7.90 -26.25 9.78
CA SER A 140 7.68 -26.88 11.08
C SER A 140 6.46 -27.81 11.14
N CYS A 141 5.55 -27.72 10.16
CA CYS A 141 4.39 -28.61 10.05
C CYS A 141 4.79 -30.04 9.67
N ARG A 142 5.92 -30.25 9.00
CA ARG A 142 6.33 -31.54 8.44
C ARG A 142 7.07 -32.44 9.44
N LYS A 143 6.44 -32.75 10.57
CA LYS A 143 7.06 -33.49 11.68
C LYS A 143 6.43 -34.87 11.84
#